data_AF-A0A4V2Q3Q8-F1
#
_entry.id   AF-A0A4V2Q3Q8-F1
#
_cell.length_a   1.000
_cell.length_b   1.000
_cell.length_c   1.000
_cell.angle_alpha   90.00
_cell.angle_beta   90.00
_cell.angle_gamma   90.00
#
_symmetry.space_group_name_H-M   'P 1'
#
loop_
_entity.id
_entity.type
_entity.pdbx_description
1 polymer ?
#
loop_
_entity_poly.entity_id
_entity_poly.type
_entity_poly.pdbx_seq_one_letter_code
_entity_poly.pdbx_strand_id
1 'polypeptide(L)'
;MTLLTYVLILKIAISLLCLVAPYLLLPSARLDTITWLPKGTPLMYRLYGTAILALLVAYGSGNYSLAHGIFPWGIVLMGIVSNLGATAYMLMSQQRRALRGGIAFFGAIGLLLVAAALMPDVFSRPV
;
A
#
# COMPACT_ATOMS: atom_id res chain seq x y z
N MET A 1 21.26 0.18 1.81
CA MET A 1 19.82 0.00 1.50
C MET A 1 19.43 1.04 0.45
N THR A 2 18.54 0.74 -0.49
CA THR A 2 18.19 1.70 -1.57
C THR A 2 17.03 2.61 -1.17
N LEU A 3 16.86 3.76 -1.83
CA LEU A 3 15.69 4.63 -1.62
C LEU A 3 14.38 3.86 -1.83
N LEU A 4 14.30 3.04 -2.88
CA LEU A 4 13.12 2.22 -3.14
C LEU A 4 12.87 1.20 -2.03
N THR A 5 13.93 0.62 -1.45
CA THR A 5 13.82 -0.31 -0.32
C THR A 5 13.14 0.37 0.88
N TYR A 6 13.54 1.60 1.21
CA TYR A 6 12.89 2.35 2.29
C TYR A 6 11.42 2.65 2.00
N VAL A 7 11.09 3.06 0.77
CA VAL A 7 9.70 3.29 0.34
C VAL A 7 8.85 2.03 0.50
N LEU A 8 9.36 0.88 0.05
CA LEU A 8 8.66 -0.40 0.15
C LEU A 8 8.49 -0.85 1.60
N ILE A 9 9.53 -0.77 2.43
CA ILE A 9 9.45 -1.13 3.86
C ILE A 9 8.43 -0.25 4.59
N LEU A 10 8.49 1.07 4.39
CA LEU A 10 7.56 2.01 4.99
C LEU A 10 6.11 1.67 4.60
N LYS A 11 5.87 1.43 3.30
CA LYS A 11 4.57 1.00 2.80
C LYS A 11 4.11 -0.28 3.47
N ILE A 12 4.95 -1.31 3.52
CA ILE A 12 4.61 -2.62 4.11
C ILE A 12 4.26 -2.44 5.59
N ALA A 13 5.11 -1.75 6.37
CA ALA A 13 4.93 -1.58 7.81
C ALA A 13 3.62 -0.86 8.13
N ILE A 14 3.36 0.29 7.48
CA ILE A 14 2.14 1.06 7.71
C ILE A 14 0.91 0.28 7.21
N SER A 15 0.97 -0.38 6.06
CA SER A 15 -0.16 -1.17 5.55
C SER A 15 -0.47 -2.37 6.45
N LEU A 16 0.55 -3.02 7.02
CA LEU A 16 0.35 -4.10 8.00
C LEU A 16 -0.40 -3.59 9.22
N LEU A 17 0.03 -2.47 9.79
CA LEU A 17 -0.54 -1.93 11.03
C LEU A 17 -1.91 -1.29 10.83
N CYS A 18 -2.09 -0.53 9.76
CA CYS A 18 -3.30 0.29 9.56
C CYS A 18 -4.37 -0.39 8.71
N LEU A 19 -4.02 -1.41 7.92
CA LEU A 19 -4.96 -2.13 7.08
C LEU A 19 -5.05 -3.61 7.47
N VAL A 20 -3.97 -4.37 7.28
CA VAL A 20 -4.02 -5.84 7.40
C VAL A 20 -4.42 -6.27 8.82
N ALA A 21 -3.74 -5.77 9.85
CA ALA A 21 -4.02 -6.14 11.23
C ALA A 21 -5.48 -5.80 11.63
N PRO A 22 -6.01 -4.59 11.37
CA PRO A 22 -7.43 -4.29 11.58
C PRO A 22 -8.35 -5.27 10.85
N TYR A 23 -8.17 -5.44 9.54
CA TYR A 23 -9.07 -6.27 8.73
C TYR A 23 -8.99 -7.77 9.05
N LEU A 24 -7.88 -8.27 9.58
CA LEU A 24 -7.72 -9.68 9.95
C LEU A 24 -8.01 -10.00 11.42
N LEU A 25 -7.78 -9.06 12.34
CA LEU A 25 -7.82 -9.32 13.78
C LEU A 25 -9.02 -8.67 14.47
N LEU A 26 -9.45 -7.48 14.06
CA LEU A 26 -10.55 -6.80 14.75
C LEU A 26 -11.90 -7.48 14.48
N PRO A 27 -12.84 -7.43 15.45
CA PRO A 27 -14.23 -7.84 15.22
C PRO A 27 -14.91 -6.96 14.16
N SER A 28 -15.81 -7.53 13.36
CA SER A 28 -16.51 -6.81 12.29
C SER A 28 -17.29 -5.59 12.80
N ALA A 29 -17.87 -5.67 14.00
CA ALA A 29 -18.55 -4.54 14.64
C ALA A 29 -17.64 -3.32 14.86
N ARG A 30 -16.33 -3.51 15.09
CA ARG A 30 -15.35 -2.41 15.16
C ARG A 30 -14.92 -1.94 13.78
N LEU A 31 -14.87 -2.84 12.80
CA LEU A 31 -14.53 -2.46 11.43
C LEU A 31 -15.62 -1.58 10.80
N ASP A 32 -16.89 -1.87 11.09
CA ASP A 32 -18.03 -1.07 10.66
C ASP A 32 -17.93 0.39 11.14
N THR A 33 -17.35 0.63 12.32
CA THR A 33 -17.24 1.99 12.88
C THR A 33 -16.02 2.75 12.38
N ILE A 34 -14.92 2.07 12.04
CA ILE A 34 -13.65 2.72 11.66
C ILE A 34 -13.42 2.82 10.15
N THR A 35 -14.02 1.93 9.35
CA THR A 35 -13.74 1.86 7.90
C THR A 35 -14.59 2.80 7.06
N TRP A 36 -15.62 3.42 7.65
CA TRP A 36 -16.56 4.35 6.98
C TRP A 36 -17.19 3.82 5.68
N LEU A 37 -17.09 2.51 5.46
CA LEU A 37 -17.67 1.76 4.36
C LEU A 37 -19.08 1.28 4.75
N PRO A 38 -19.94 0.95 3.76
CA PRO A 38 -21.15 0.18 4.03
C PRO A 38 -20.81 -1.07 4.85
N LYS A 39 -21.69 -1.44 5.78
CA LYS A 39 -21.51 -2.62 6.64
C LYS A 39 -21.19 -3.85 5.79
N GLY A 40 -19.99 -4.38 5.95
CA GLY A 40 -19.51 -5.56 5.25
C GLY A 40 -19.88 -6.83 6.01
N THR A 41 -19.85 -7.96 5.32
CA THR A 41 -19.88 -9.25 6.01
C THR A 41 -18.51 -9.52 6.66
N PRO A 42 -18.44 -10.26 7.78
CA PRO A 42 -17.17 -10.67 8.36
C PRO A 42 -16.22 -11.33 7.36
N LEU A 43 -16.77 -12.17 6.48
CA LEU A 43 -16.02 -12.82 5.42
C LEU A 43 -15.38 -11.82 4.45
N MET A 44 -16.11 -10.79 4.02
CA MET A 44 -15.59 -9.77 3.11
C MET A 44 -14.39 -9.02 3.71
N TYR A 45 -14.45 -8.69 5.00
CA TYR A 45 -13.34 -8.05 5.70
C TYR A 45 -12.09 -8.93 5.76
N ARG A 46 -12.24 -10.22 6.05
CA ARG A 46 -11.10 -11.16 6.10
C ARG A 46 -10.51 -11.40 4.70
N LEU A 47 -11.35 -11.53 3.68
CA LEU A 47 -10.89 -11.67 2.30
C LEU A 47 -10.12 -10.42 1.84
N TYR A 48 -10.63 -9.22 2.15
CA TYR A 48 -9.94 -7.97 1.82
C TYR A 48 -8.59 -7.84 2.54
N GLY A 49 -8.54 -8.12 3.84
CA GLY A 49 -7.29 -8.15 4.60
C GLY A 49 -6.28 -9.17 4.04
N THR A 50 -6.75 -10.34 3.63
CA THR A 50 -5.91 -11.40 3.04
C THR A 50 -5.37 -10.99 1.67
N ALA A 51 -6.20 -10.34 0.84
CA ALA A 51 -5.77 -9.81 -0.46
C ALA A 51 -4.68 -8.75 -0.30
N ILE A 52 -4.82 -7.83 0.68
CA ILE A 52 -3.78 -6.84 0.98
C ILE A 52 -2.52 -7.54 1.49
N LEU A 53 -2.64 -8.53 2.38
CA LEU A 53 -1.49 -9.28 2.88
C LEU A 53 -0.71 -9.95 1.74
N ALA A 54 -1.40 -10.55 0.77
CA ALA A 54 -0.76 -11.13 -0.41
C ALA A 54 0.01 -10.07 -1.23
N LEU A 55 -0.54 -8.86 -1.38
CA LEU A 55 0.19 -7.74 -2.00
C LEU A 55 1.43 -7.35 -1.19
N LEU A 56 1.38 -7.37 0.14
CA LEU A 56 2.53 -7.08 1.00
C LEU A 56 3.64 -8.13 0.88
N VAL A 57 3.28 -9.40 0.72
CA VAL A 57 4.24 -10.46 0.40
C VAL A 57 4.94 -10.20 -0.94
N ALA A 58 4.20 -9.77 -1.96
CA ALA A 58 4.78 -9.39 -3.25
C ALA A 58 5.72 -8.17 -3.14
N TYR A 59 5.39 -7.15 -2.33
CA TYR A 59 6.35 -6.07 -2.06
C TYR A 59 7.62 -6.58 -1.38
N GLY A 60 7.50 -7.58 -0.50
CA GLY A 60 8.63 -8.27 0.11
C GLY A 60 9.57 -8.90 -0.92
N SER A 61 9.05 -9.55 -1.96
CA SER A 61 9.89 -10.08 -3.06
C SER A 61 10.56 -8.96 -3.87
N GLY A 62 9.96 -7.77 -3.95
CA GLY A 62 10.59 -6.60 -4.55
C GLY A 62 11.88 -6.17 -3.84
N ASN A 63 11.90 -6.22 -2.50
CA ASN A 63 13.11 -5.95 -1.71
C ASN A 63 14.19 -7.00 -1.97
N TYR A 64 13.81 -8.27 -2.12
CA TYR A 64 14.74 -9.33 -2.47
C TYR A 64 15.39 -9.08 -3.84
N SER A 65 14.62 -8.70 -4.86
CA SER A 65 15.17 -8.35 -6.18
C SER A 65 16.14 -7.16 -6.11
N LEU A 66 15.80 -6.12 -5.34
CA LEU A 66 16.65 -4.95 -5.16
C LEU A 66 17.99 -5.30 -4.47
N ALA A 67 17.98 -6.23 -3.52
CA ALA A 67 19.20 -6.71 -2.88
C ALA A 67 20.16 -7.40 -3.87
N HIS A 68 19.65 -7.90 -5.00
CA HIS A 68 20.41 -8.52 -6.08
C HIS A 68 20.67 -7.55 -7.25
N GLY A 69 20.43 -6.25 -7.08
CA GLY A 69 20.64 -5.24 -8.12
C GLY A 69 19.62 -5.29 -9.27
N ILE A 70 18.51 -6.01 -9.11
CA ILE A 70 17.47 -6.14 -10.12
C ILE A 70 16.32 -5.18 -9.78
N PHE A 71 16.01 -4.24 -10.68
CA PHE A 71 14.88 -3.34 -10.50
C PHE A 71 13.54 -4.09 -10.65
N PRO A 72 12.67 -4.11 -9.62
CA PRO A 72 11.48 -4.96 -9.61
C PRO A 72 10.29 -4.29 -10.30
N TRP A 73 10.34 -4.17 -11.64
CA TRP A 73 9.32 -3.49 -12.44
C TRP A 73 7.88 -3.90 -12.12
N GLY A 74 7.61 -5.21 -12.01
CA GLY A 74 6.28 -5.71 -11.69
C GLY A 74 5.76 -5.19 -10.35
N ILE A 75 6.62 -5.11 -9.33
CA ILE A 75 6.27 -4.62 -8.00
C ILE A 75 6.05 -3.10 -8.01
N VAL A 76 6.87 -2.36 -8.75
CA VAL A 76 6.74 -0.90 -8.89
C VAL A 76 5.43 -0.55 -9.60
N LEU A 77 5.12 -1.20 -10.72
CA LEU A 77 3.88 -0.98 -11.47
C LEU A 77 2.64 -1.35 -10.67
N MET A 78 2.64 -2.53 -10.02
CA MET A 78 1.58 -2.93 -9.09
C MET A 78 1.44 -1.91 -7.95
N GLY A 79 2.56 -1.38 -7.47
CA GLY A 79 2.63 -0.30 -6.49
C GLY A 79 1.96 0.98 -6.95
N ILE A 80 2.24 1.43 -8.18
CA ILE A 80 1.62 2.61 -8.76
C ILE A 80 0.10 2.41 -8.86
N VAL A 81 -0.34 1.30 -9.46
CA VAL A 81 -1.76 1.00 -9.65
C VAL A 81 -2.50 0.94 -8.31
N SER A 82 -1.97 0.22 -7.32
CA SER A 82 -2.64 0.06 -6.03
C SER A 82 -2.70 1.38 -5.23
N ASN A 83 -1.61 2.14 -5.17
CA ASN A 83 -1.57 3.37 -4.37
C ASN A 83 -2.34 4.51 -5.05
N LEU A 84 -2.08 4.79 -6.33
CA LEU A 84 -2.76 5.87 -7.04
C LEU A 84 -4.23 5.54 -7.28
N GLY A 85 -4.56 4.27 -7.52
CA GLY A 85 -5.94 3.80 -7.57
C GLY A 85 -6.67 4.05 -6.25
N ALA A 86 -6.09 3.64 -5.12
CA ALA A 86 -6.65 3.92 -3.80
C ALA A 86 -6.83 5.43 -3.56
N THR A 87 -5.81 6.23 -3.88
CA THR A 87 -5.85 7.69 -3.78
C THR A 87 -6.96 8.28 -4.63
N ALA A 88 -7.13 7.83 -5.88
CA ALA A 88 -8.20 8.29 -6.77
C ALA A 88 -9.58 7.96 -6.18
N TYR A 89 -9.81 6.73 -5.71
CA TYR A 89 -11.08 6.36 -5.08
C TYR A 89 -11.38 7.17 -3.81
N MET A 90 -10.39 7.38 -2.94
CA MET A 90 -10.56 8.21 -1.73
C MET A 90 -10.80 9.68 -2.10
N LEU A 91 -10.13 10.18 -3.14
CA LEU A 91 -10.38 11.50 -3.70
C LEU A 91 -11.74 11.61 -4.36
N MET A 92 -12.37 10.54 -4.84
CA MET A 92 -13.72 10.60 -5.41
C MET A 92 -14.83 10.45 -4.35
N SER A 93 -14.51 9.85 -3.21
CA SER A 93 -15.43 9.67 -2.08
C SER A 93 -16.03 11.00 -1.59
N GLN A 94 -17.25 10.96 -1.05
CA GLN A 94 -17.87 12.11 -0.36
C GLN A 94 -17.17 12.42 0.98
N GLN A 95 -16.39 11.47 1.51
CA GLN A 95 -15.74 11.58 2.82
C GLN A 95 -14.27 12.05 2.75
N ARG A 96 -13.88 12.79 1.70
CA ARG A 96 -12.48 13.20 1.44
C ARG A 96 -11.79 13.81 2.65
N ARG A 97 -12.51 14.58 3.47
CA ARG A 97 -11.97 15.25 4.66
C ARG A 97 -11.50 14.26 5.74
N ALA A 98 -12.28 13.21 5.99
CA ALA A 98 -11.91 12.16 6.94
C ALA A 98 -10.75 11.31 6.40
N LEU A 99 -10.68 11.15 5.07
CA LEU A 99 -9.69 10.32 4.38
C LEU A 99 -8.37 11.05 4.04
N ARG A 100 -8.19 12.31 4.46
CA ARG A 100 -7.02 13.14 4.10
C ARG A 100 -5.68 12.46 4.39
N GLY A 101 -5.57 11.79 5.56
CA GLY A 101 -4.36 11.07 5.94
C GLY A 101 -4.05 9.92 4.97
N GLY A 102 -5.06 9.12 4.62
CA GLY A 102 -4.93 8.06 3.62
C GLY A 102 -4.57 8.60 2.24
N ILE A 103 -5.28 9.64 1.77
CA ILE A 103 -5.01 10.30 0.48
C ILE A 103 -3.55 10.77 0.40
N ALA A 104 -3.07 11.46 1.45
CA ALA A 104 -1.70 11.94 1.48
C ALA A 104 -0.69 10.79 1.49
N PHE A 105 -0.92 9.77 2.32
CA PHE A 105 -0.02 8.62 2.42
C PHE A 105 0.06 7.82 1.13
N PHE A 106 -1.07 7.31 0.62
CA PHE A 106 -1.11 6.52 -0.60
C PHE A 106 -0.70 7.37 -1.81
N GLY A 107 -1.09 8.64 -1.86
CA GLY A 107 -0.67 9.57 -2.91
C GLY A 107 0.85 9.76 -2.95
N ALA A 108 1.47 10.05 -1.81
CA ALA A 108 2.92 10.24 -1.71
C ALA A 108 3.69 8.97 -2.12
N ILE A 109 3.27 7.79 -1.62
CA ILE A 109 3.90 6.54 -2.02
C ILE A 109 3.72 6.26 -3.52
N GLY A 110 2.53 6.50 -4.07
CA GLY A 110 2.28 6.35 -5.51
C GLY A 110 3.17 7.26 -6.36
N LEU A 111 3.33 8.53 -5.97
CA LEU A 111 4.21 9.47 -6.66
C LEU A 111 5.68 9.08 -6.54
N LEU A 112 6.14 8.62 -5.38
CA LEU A 112 7.52 8.12 -5.21
C LEU A 112 7.78 6.88 -6.07
N LEU A 113 6.80 6.00 -6.25
CA LEU A 113 6.93 4.84 -7.14
C LEU A 113 6.91 5.23 -8.62
N VAL A 114 6.14 6.24 -9.01
CA VAL A 114 6.24 6.82 -10.36
C VAL A 114 7.64 7.40 -10.58
N ALA A 115 8.16 8.18 -9.62
CA ALA A 115 9.52 8.70 -9.69
C ALA A 115 10.57 7.57 -9.79
N ALA A 116 10.39 6.48 -9.04
CA ALA A 116 11.25 5.30 -9.12
C ALA A 116 11.18 4.62 -10.50
N ALA A 117 10.00 4.53 -11.11
CA ALA A 117 9.84 3.99 -12.46
C ALA A 117 10.50 4.87 -13.53
N LEU A 118 10.46 6.20 -13.37
CA LEU A 118 11.08 7.14 -14.31
C LEU A 118 12.60 7.23 -14.14
N MET A 119 13.11 6.98 -12.93
CA MET A 119 14.54 7.08 -12.58
C MET A 119 15.02 5.82 -11.83
N PRO A 120 14.98 4.64 -12.46
CA PRO A 120 15.26 3.37 -11.78
C PRO A 120 16.68 3.32 -11.20
N ASP A 121 17.66 3.90 -11.89
CA ASP A 121 19.07 3.93 -11.43
C ASP A 121 19.23 4.73 -10.13
N VAL A 122 18.51 5.83 -9.98
CA VAL A 122 18.59 6.66 -8.77
C VAL A 122 17.97 5.94 -7.58
N PHE A 123 16.83 5.28 -7.79
CA PHE A 123 16.06 4.64 -6.72
C PHE A 123 16.57 3.25 -6.32
N SER A 124 17.36 2.61 -7.18
CA SER A 124 18.02 1.32 -6.92
C SER A 124 19.46 1.43 -6.43
N ARG A 125 20.06 2.63 -6.44
CA ARG A 125 21.37 2.85 -5.85
C ARG A 125 21.32 2.76 -4.32
N PRO A 126 22.33 2.16 -3.67
CA PRO A 126 22.49 2.24 -2.23
C PRO A 126 22.59 3.70 -1.78
N VAL A 127 21.84 4.04 -0.72
CA VAL A 127 21.97 5.29 0.04
C VAL A 127 22.99 5.10 1.15
#